data_AF-A0A6C0ANR2-F1
#
_entry.id   AF-A0A6C0ANR2-F1
#
_cell.length_a   1.000
_cell.length_b   1.000
_cell.length_c   1.000
_cell.angle_alpha   90.00
_cell.angle_beta   90.00
_cell.angle_gamma   90.00
#
_symmetry.space_group_name_H-M   'P 1'
#
loop_
_entity.id
_entity.type
_entity.pdbx_description
1 polymer ?
#
loop_
_entity_poly.entity_id
_entity_poly.type
_entity_poly.pdbx_seq_one_letter_code
_entity_poly.pdbx_strand_id
1 'polypeptide(L)'
;MSLVSATRLVGGFREYTYRGFQQLPLVIGSTSLLFTIATGSIAHANLTLGMGVLMPLYTVFLQNIFGWLMNYIWKDSIFWKRASGDTCRIIPDFSRTNKLAYYVPEKGNEYDGSVPSYWLMSIAFFIGYSISNAVDSLQTPAEAGSNEINHEKRNHHAVIVIVTTVIFSIVILLARYVYMSGCEGVAGGGIFLSILAAAGAAVIGYGMYTLSRQCGARSSDLFGILSQILPLSTTKPRPVVCTAQDM
;
A
#
# COMPACT_ATOMS: atom_id res chain seq x y z
N MET A 1 -17.81 -21.43 32.12
CA MET A 1 -17.34 -21.39 30.72
C MET A 1 -16.05 -22.19 30.64
N SER A 2 -15.98 -23.24 29.81
CA SER A 2 -14.80 -24.10 29.74
C SER A 2 -13.65 -23.39 29.02
N LEU A 3 -12.42 -23.65 29.46
CA LEU A 3 -11.18 -23.17 28.83
C LEU A 3 -11.13 -23.44 27.32
N VAL A 4 -11.76 -24.53 26.86
CA VAL A 4 -11.88 -24.91 25.45
C VAL A 4 -12.67 -23.88 24.62
N SER A 5 -13.66 -23.21 25.21
CA SER A 5 -14.41 -22.14 24.53
C SER A 5 -13.59 -20.85 24.42
N ALA A 6 -12.84 -20.50 25.47
CA ALA A 6 -11.96 -19.33 25.47
C ALA A 6 -10.79 -19.50 24.48
N THR A 7 -10.20 -20.69 24.37
CA THR A 7 -9.15 -20.97 23.38
C THR A 7 -9.66 -20.87 21.94
N ARG A 8 -10.91 -21.28 21.68
CA ARG A 8 -11.55 -21.10 20.37
C ARG A 8 -11.84 -19.64 20.05
N LEU A 9 -12.24 -18.85 21.04
CA LEU A 9 -12.54 -17.43 20.88
C LEU A 9 -11.26 -16.60 20.63
N VAL A 10 -10.19 -16.86 21.40
CA VAL A 10 -8.88 -16.23 21.22
C VAL A 10 -8.22 -16.68 19.90
N GLY A 11 -8.33 -17.96 19.55
CA GLY A 11 -7.84 -18.49 18.28
C GLY A 11 -8.54 -17.85 17.08
N GLY A 12 -9.87 -17.73 17.14
CA GLY A 12 -10.67 -17.08 16.09
C GLY A 12 -10.35 -15.60 15.91
N PHE A 13 -10.11 -14.85 17.00
CA PHE A 13 -9.72 -13.44 16.90
C PHE A 13 -8.36 -13.25 16.21
N ARG A 14 -7.37 -14.08 16.56
CA ARG A 14 -6.04 -14.06 15.92
C ARG A 14 -6.14 -14.34 14.42
N GLU A 15 -6.94 -15.34 14.04
CA GLU A 15 -7.16 -15.69 12.64
C GLU A 15 -7.87 -14.56 11.87
N TYR A 16 -8.93 -14.00 12.45
CA TYR A 16 -9.65 -12.88 11.86
C TYR A 16 -8.73 -11.68 11.62
N THR A 17 -7.88 -11.37 12.61
CA THR A 17 -6.88 -10.30 12.52
C THR A 17 -5.90 -10.58 11.37
N TYR A 18 -5.38 -11.80 11.26
CA TYR A 18 -4.47 -12.18 10.18
C TYR A 18 -5.09 -12.08 8.79
N ARG A 19 -6.33 -12.54 8.63
CA ARG A 19 -7.06 -12.40 7.35
C ARG A 19 -7.30 -10.93 7.02
N GLY A 20 -7.64 -10.11 8.01
CA GLY A 20 -7.78 -8.66 7.85
C GLY A 20 -6.49 -8.00 7.35
N PHE A 21 -5.35 -8.30 7.97
CA PHE A 21 -4.04 -7.80 7.52
C PHE A 21 -3.69 -8.28 6.11
N GLN A 22 -3.93 -9.55 5.82
CA GLN A 22 -3.64 -10.15 4.52
C GLN A 22 -4.46 -9.51 3.39
N GLN A 23 -5.70 -9.13 3.66
CA GLN A 23 -6.59 -8.49 2.69
C GLN A 23 -6.40 -6.97 2.59
N LEU A 24 -5.61 -6.35 3.47
CA LEU A 24 -5.43 -4.91 3.53
C LEU A 24 -5.11 -4.26 2.15
N PRO A 25 -4.19 -4.79 1.31
CA PRO A 25 -3.96 -4.22 -0.02
C PRO A 25 -5.20 -4.26 -0.91
N LEU A 26 -5.98 -5.35 -0.86
CA LEU A 26 -7.21 -5.45 -1.64
C LEU A 26 -8.26 -4.43 -1.16
N VAL A 27 -8.39 -4.27 0.16
CA VAL A 27 -9.31 -3.30 0.75
C VAL A 27 -8.92 -1.87 0.36
N ILE A 28 -7.64 -1.51 0.45
CA ILE A 28 -7.16 -0.17 0.06
C ILE A 28 -7.38 0.07 -1.45
N GLY A 29 -7.00 -0.88 -2.31
CA GLY A 29 -7.16 -0.73 -3.76
C GLY A 29 -8.64 -0.62 -4.19
N SER A 30 -9.52 -1.42 -3.59
CA SER A 30 -10.96 -1.38 -3.85
C SER A 30 -11.65 -0.13 -3.29
N THR A 31 -11.27 0.31 -2.09
CA THR A 31 -11.77 1.55 -1.50
C THR A 31 -11.36 2.75 -2.36
N SER A 32 -10.11 2.75 -2.85
CA SER A 32 -9.65 3.77 -3.80
C SER A 32 -10.43 3.71 -5.13
N LEU A 33 -10.83 2.53 -5.61
CA LEU A 33 -11.66 2.42 -6.81
C LEU A 33 -13.05 3.04 -6.57
N LEU A 34 -13.65 2.77 -5.41
CA LEU A 34 -14.93 3.37 -5.04
C LEU A 34 -14.82 4.90 -4.96
N PHE A 35 -13.75 5.43 -4.36
CA PHE A 35 -13.52 6.87 -4.34
C PHE A 35 -13.28 7.44 -5.73
N THR A 36 -12.60 6.70 -6.61
CA THR A 36 -12.43 7.10 -8.02
C THR A 36 -13.78 7.27 -8.70
N ILE A 37 -14.67 6.28 -8.56
CA ILE A 37 -16.01 6.31 -9.17
C ILE A 37 -16.85 7.44 -8.57
N ALA A 38 -16.79 7.63 -7.25
CA ALA A 38 -17.60 8.61 -6.54
C ALA A 38 -17.15 10.07 -6.76
N THR A 39 -15.84 10.32 -6.89
CA THR A 39 -15.26 11.67 -6.91
C THR A 39 -14.67 12.07 -8.27
N GLY A 40 -14.46 11.12 -9.18
CA GLY A 40 -13.69 11.36 -10.41
C GLY A 40 -12.21 11.64 -10.17
N SER A 41 -11.67 11.33 -8.99
CA SER A 41 -10.28 11.61 -8.63
C SER A 41 -9.28 10.75 -9.41
N ILE A 42 -8.44 11.40 -10.21
CA ILE A 42 -7.37 10.75 -10.98
C ILE A 42 -6.33 10.12 -10.04
N ALA A 43 -6.09 10.74 -8.88
CA ALA A 43 -5.14 10.20 -7.91
C ALA A 43 -5.60 8.85 -7.34
N HIS A 44 -6.90 8.69 -7.07
CA HIS A 44 -7.46 7.41 -6.65
C HIS A 44 -7.45 6.39 -7.79
N ALA A 45 -7.70 6.82 -9.04
CA ALA A 45 -7.66 5.94 -10.21
C ALA A 45 -6.26 5.34 -10.38
N ASN A 46 -5.23 6.18 -10.31
CA ASN A 46 -3.84 5.76 -10.44
C ASN A 46 -3.40 4.90 -9.26
N LEU A 47 -3.82 5.20 -8.04
CA LEU A 47 -3.54 4.33 -6.89
C LEU A 47 -4.16 2.93 -7.10
N THR A 48 -5.41 2.85 -7.53
CA THR A 48 -6.10 1.59 -7.82
C THR A 48 -5.42 0.81 -8.95
N LEU A 49 -5.06 1.47 -10.05
CA LEU A 49 -4.37 0.84 -11.17
C LEU A 49 -2.98 0.34 -10.74
N GLY A 50 -2.28 1.14 -9.94
CA GLY A 50 -0.99 0.80 -9.36
C GLY A 50 -1.08 -0.47 -8.52
N MET A 51 -2.03 -0.52 -7.59
CA MET A 51 -2.19 -1.66 -6.69
C MET A 51 -2.81 -2.89 -7.37
N GLY A 52 -3.80 -2.71 -8.23
CA GLY A 52 -4.56 -3.81 -8.83
C GLY A 52 -3.91 -4.45 -10.05
N VAL A 53 -3.08 -3.70 -10.80
CA VAL A 53 -2.48 -4.17 -12.05
C VAL A 53 -0.96 -4.08 -12.02
N LEU A 54 -0.40 -2.91 -11.67
CA LEU A 54 1.05 -2.71 -11.75
C LEU A 54 1.81 -3.55 -10.72
N MET A 55 1.37 -3.57 -9.45
CA MET A 55 2.07 -4.30 -8.38
C MET A 55 2.06 -5.83 -8.54
N PRO A 56 0.97 -6.48 -8.98
CA PRO A 56 1.00 -7.89 -9.34
C PRO A 56 2.01 -8.19 -10.45
N LEU A 57 2.00 -7.40 -11.53
CA LEU A 57 2.94 -7.57 -12.66
C LEU A 57 4.38 -7.37 -12.22
N TYR A 58 4.65 -6.31 -11.44
CA TYR A 58 5.96 -6.02 -10.88
C TYR A 58 6.45 -7.15 -9.97
N THR A 59 5.57 -7.69 -9.12
CA THR A 59 5.91 -8.79 -8.23
C THR A 59 6.26 -10.06 -9.01
N VAL A 60 5.44 -10.46 -9.98
CA VAL A 60 5.71 -11.64 -10.83
C VAL A 60 7.02 -11.48 -11.59
N PHE A 61 7.26 -10.28 -12.14
CA PHE A 61 8.50 -9.97 -12.84
C PHE A 61 9.73 -10.13 -11.93
N LEU A 62 9.71 -9.53 -10.73
CA LEU A 62 10.80 -9.66 -9.77
C LEU A 62 10.97 -11.10 -9.28
N GLN A 63 9.87 -11.82 -9.01
CA GLN A 63 9.91 -13.21 -8.59
C GLN A 63 10.57 -14.11 -9.64
N ASN A 64 10.31 -13.87 -10.93
CA ASN A 64 10.93 -14.59 -12.03
C ASN A 64 12.43 -14.26 -12.15
N ILE A 65 12.79 -12.97 -12.06
CA ILE A 65 14.20 -12.55 -12.13
C ILE A 65 15.00 -13.09 -10.95
N PHE A 66 14.51 -12.90 -9.72
CA PHE A 66 15.18 -13.40 -8.53
C PHE A 66 15.19 -14.92 -8.49
N GLY A 67 14.11 -15.58 -8.91
CA GLY A 67 14.07 -17.04 -9.04
C GLY A 67 15.16 -17.54 -9.99
N TRP A 68 15.26 -16.95 -11.18
CA TRP A 68 16.28 -17.30 -12.17
C TRP A 68 17.70 -17.01 -11.67
N LEU A 69 17.95 -15.78 -11.19
CA LEU A 69 19.27 -15.33 -10.75
C LEU A 69 19.76 -16.14 -9.54
N MET A 70 18.90 -16.32 -8.54
CA MET A 70 19.30 -17.00 -7.31
C MET A 70 19.48 -18.50 -7.54
N ASN A 71 18.63 -19.15 -8.34
CA ASN A 71 18.86 -20.57 -8.71
C ASN A 71 20.16 -20.77 -9.50
N TYR A 72 20.62 -19.75 -10.23
CA TYR A 72 21.89 -19.77 -10.93
C TYR A 72 23.08 -19.64 -9.98
N ILE A 73 23.04 -18.69 -9.03
CA ILE A 73 24.15 -18.42 -8.09
C ILE A 73 24.21 -19.46 -6.97
N TRP A 74 23.06 -19.78 -6.40
CA TRP A 74 22.89 -20.70 -5.29
C TRP A 74 21.84 -21.73 -5.68
N LYS A 75 22.26 -22.94 -6.03
CA LYS A 75 21.28 -23.97 -6.39
C LYS A 75 20.56 -24.48 -5.13
N ASP A 76 19.23 -24.58 -5.19
CA ASP A 76 18.36 -25.20 -4.17
C ASP A 76 18.35 -24.61 -2.76
N SER A 77 19.09 -23.55 -2.47
CA SER A 77 19.11 -22.98 -1.12
C SER A 77 17.78 -22.30 -0.74
N ILE A 78 17.47 -22.41 0.54
CA ILE A 78 16.26 -21.86 1.18
C ILE A 78 16.40 -20.33 1.37
N PHE A 79 17.61 -19.79 1.15
CA PHE A 79 17.98 -18.43 1.54
C PHE A 79 17.11 -17.32 0.93
N TRP A 80 16.55 -17.52 -0.28
CA TRP A 80 15.67 -16.58 -0.99
C TRP A 80 14.25 -17.12 -1.20
N LYS A 81 13.91 -18.23 -0.54
CA LYS A 81 12.57 -18.80 -0.62
C LYS A 81 11.69 -18.17 0.46
N ARG A 82 10.40 -18.09 0.16
CA ARG A 82 9.36 -17.73 1.13
C ARG A 82 8.63 -18.98 1.60
N ALA A 83 8.03 -18.89 2.78
CA ALA A 83 7.12 -19.92 3.26
C ALA A 83 5.89 -20.00 2.36
N SER A 84 5.44 -21.21 2.09
CA SER A 84 4.10 -21.44 1.58
C SER A 84 3.12 -21.62 2.73
N GLY A 85 1.91 -21.13 2.54
CA GLY A 85 0.83 -21.23 3.52
C GLY A 85 -0.33 -20.33 3.11
N ASP A 86 -1.53 -20.67 3.56
CA ASP A 86 -2.73 -19.91 3.22
C ASP A 86 -2.65 -18.46 3.75
N THR A 87 -1.87 -18.23 4.82
CA THR A 87 -1.60 -16.89 5.38
C THR A 87 -0.67 -16.03 4.52
N CYS A 88 0.11 -16.66 3.63
CA CYS A 88 1.03 -15.97 2.72
C CYS A 88 0.45 -15.76 1.31
N ARG A 89 -0.69 -16.40 0.99
CA ARG A 89 -1.35 -16.33 -0.31
C ARG A 89 -2.59 -15.46 -0.23
N ILE A 90 -2.57 -14.25 -0.79
CA ILE A 90 -3.72 -13.32 -0.72
C ILE A 90 -5.01 -13.96 -1.26
N ILE A 91 -4.91 -14.78 -2.31
CA ILE A 91 -6.01 -15.58 -2.84
C ILE A 91 -5.80 -17.03 -2.35
N PRO A 92 -6.69 -17.56 -1.51
CA PRO A 92 -6.60 -18.95 -1.07
C PRO A 92 -6.83 -19.89 -2.24
N ASP A 93 -6.17 -21.04 -2.22
CA ASP A 93 -6.36 -22.08 -3.23
C ASP A 93 -7.71 -22.76 -3.00
N PHE A 94 -8.62 -22.66 -3.98
CA PHE A 94 -9.95 -23.27 -3.89
C PHE A 94 -9.90 -24.78 -3.67
N SER A 95 -8.84 -25.46 -4.16
CA SER A 95 -8.65 -26.90 -3.96
C SER A 95 -8.37 -27.28 -2.50
N ARG A 96 -7.90 -26.33 -1.69
CA ARG A 96 -7.55 -26.51 -0.26
C ARG A 96 -8.62 -25.99 0.70
N THR A 97 -9.75 -25.49 0.21
CA THR A 97 -10.83 -24.89 1.04
C THR A 97 -11.37 -25.82 2.14
N ASN A 98 -11.31 -27.15 1.93
CA ASN A 98 -11.76 -28.13 2.91
C ASN A 98 -10.70 -28.44 4.01
N LYS A 99 -9.47 -27.94 3.89
CA LYS A 99 -8.36 -28.13 4.85
C LYS A 99 -7.47 -26.88 4.88
N LEU A 100 -7.86 -25.88 5.68
CA LEU A 100 -7.03 -24.71 5.94
C LEU A 100 -5.69 -25.15 6.56
N ALA A 101 -4.60 -24.91 5.83
CA ALA A 101 -3.26 -25.22 6.29
C ALA A 101 -2.62 -23.92 6.79
N TYR A 102 -2.63 -23.74 8.11
CA TYR A 102 -1.95 -22.61 8.73
C TYR A 102 -0.44 -22.77 8.57
N TYR A 103 0.24 -21.64 8.34
CA TYR A 103 1.69 -21.61 8.45
C TYR A 103 2.08 -21.96 9.88
N VAL A 104 2.72 -23.13 10.04
CA VAL A 104 3.37 -23.54 11.28
C VAL A 104 4.87 -23.45 11.02
N PRO A 105 5.59 -22.47 11.60
CA PRO A 105 7.02 -22.26 11.32
C PRO A 105 7.88 -23.50 11.61
N GLU A 106 7.41 -24.39 12.48
CA GLU A 106 8.12 -25.61 12.89
C GLU A 106 7.93 -26.82 11.94
N LYS A 107 6.96 -26.79 11.00
CA LYS A 107 6.65 -27.96 10.13
C LYS A 107 7.38 -28.00 8.78
N GLY A 108 8.41 -27.17 8.62
CA GLY A 108 9.58 -27.45 7.77
C GLY A 108 9.45 -27.44 6.24
N ASN A 109 8.37 -27.87 5.58
CA ASN A 109 8.58 -28.50 4.25
C ASN A 109 7.79 -28.00 3.04
N GLU A 110 7.05 -26.90 3.10
CA GLU A 110 6.52 -26.32 1.85
C GLU A 110 7.04 -24.89 1.66
N TYR A 111 8.17 -24.77 0.97
CA TYR A 111 8.66 -23.52 0.42
C TYR A 111 8.10 -23.38 -1.00
N ASP A 112 7.29 -22.36 -1.22
CA ASP A 112 6.64 -22.14 -2.52
C ASP A 112 6.79 -20.68 -2.94
N GLY A 113 7.49 -20.50 -4.05
CA GLY A 113 7.78 -19.22 -4.66
C GLY A 113 9.04 -18.53 -4.14
N SER A 114 9.43 -17.50 -4.89
CA SER A 114 10.52 -16.58 -4.57
C SER A 114 9.99 -15.37 -3.82
N VAL A 115 10.87 -14.75 -3.04
CA VAL A 115 10.68 -13.37 -2.59
C VAL A 115 10.74 -12.42 -3.80
N PRO A 116 10.10 -11.24 -3.77
CA PRO A 116 9.28 -10.67 -2.69
C PRO A 116 7.81 -11.13 -2.72
N SER A 117 7.04 -10.86 -1.65
CA SER A 117 5.60 -11.11 -1.65
C SER A 117 4.81 -9.95 -2.28
N TYR A 118 3.71 -10.27 -2.95
CA TYR A 118 2.80 -9.26 -3.52
C TYR A 118 2.22 -8.31 -2.45
N TRP A 119 1.94 -8.84 -1.25
CA TRP A 119 1.43 -8.04 -0.14
C TRP A 119 2.38 -6.90 0.21
N LEU A 120 3.66 -7.23 0.37
CA LEU A 120 4.68 -6.26 0.76
C LEU A 120 4.91 -5.22 -0.34
N MET A 121 4.94 -5.65 -1.61
CA MET A 121 5.08 -4.72 -2.73
C MET A 121 3.92 -3.71 -2.78
N SER A 122 2.68 -4.18 -2.62
CA SER A 122 1.51 -3.31 -2.66
C SER A 122 1.42 -2.33 -1.49
N ILE A 123 1.75 -2.78 -0.27
CA ILE A 123 1.79 -1.87 0.89
C ILE A 123 2.90 -0.85 0.74
N ALA A 124 4.10 -1.26 0.33
CA ALA A 124 5.21 -0.33 0.13
C ALA A 124 4.92 0.70 -0.96
N PHE A 125 4.31 0.27 -2.08
CA PHE A 125 3.81 1.15 -3.13
C PHE A 125 2.79 2.16 -2.58
N PHE A 126 1.78 1.70 -1.84
CA PHE A 126 0.79 2.58 -1.22
C PHE A 126 1.41 3.61 -0.29
N ILE A 127 2.39 3.21 0.53
CA ILE A 127 3.10 4.12 1.44
C ILE A 127 3.86 5.18 0.65
N GLY A 128 4.63 4.77 -0.35
CA GLY A 128 5.37 5.70 -1.22
C GLY A 128 4.45 6.69 -1.93
N TYR A 129 3.33 6.19 -2.47
CA TYR A 129 2.30 7.01 -3.11
C TYR A 129 1.69 8.02 -2.13
N SER A 130 1.27 7.57 -0.94
CA SER A 130 0.63 8.42 0.08
C SER A 130 1.56 9.49 0.63
N ILE A 131 2.82 9.15 0.91
CA ILE A 131 3.82 10.12 1.38
C ILE A 131 4.08 11.16 0.29
N SER A 132 4.24 10.74 -0.97
CA SER A 132 4.49 11.67 -2.07
C SER A 132 3.34 12.67 -2.25
N ASN A 133 2.10 12.20 -2.10
CA ASN A 133 0.91 13.05 -2.13
C ASN A 133 0.88 14.06 -0.97
N ALA A 134 1.13 13.61 0.26
CA ALA A 134 1.10 14.49 1.41
C ALA A 134 2.25 15.53 1.40
N VAL A 135 3.43 15.15 0.89
CA VAL A 135 4.57 16.07 0.72
C VAL A 135 4.27 17.13 -0.35
N ASP A 136 3.67 16.75 -1.48
CA ASP A 136 3.29 17.71 -2.52
C ASP A 136 2.24 18.71 -2.02
N SER A 137 1.27 18.23 -1.22
CA SER A 137 0.27 19.08 -0.54
C SER A 137 0.93 20.10 0.41
N LEU A 138 2.02 19.72 1.08
CA LEU A 138 2.79 20.61 1.97
C LEU A 138 3.64 21.62 1.18
N GLN A 139 4.20 21.22 0.04
CA GLN A 139 5.08 22.06 -0.79
C GLN A 139 4.33 23.00 -1.74
N THR A 140 3.04 22.77 -1.94
CA THR A 140 2.23 23.62 -2.82
C THR A 140 2.18 25.06 -2.27
N PRO A 141 2.56 26.09 -3.03
CA PRO A 141 2.55 27.47 -2.53
C PRO A 141 1.13 27.94 -2.20
N ALA A 142 1.02 28.96 -1.36
CA ALA A 142 -0.23 29.66 -1.12
C ALA A 142 -0.68 30.39 -2.40
N GLU A 143 -1.98 30.37 -2.71
CA GLU A 143 -2.50 31.18 -3.80
C GLU A 143 -2.44 32.68 -3.44
N ALA A 144 -2.18 33.52 -4.44
CA ALA A 144 -2.07 34.96 -4.24
C ALA A 144 -3.38 35.52 -3.66
N GLY A 145 -3.27 36.20 -2.51
CA GLY A 145 -4.41 36.76 -1.79
C GLY A 145 -5.16 35.78 -0.90
N SER A 146 -4.71 34.52 -0.75
CA SER A 146 -5.28 33.59 0.23
C SER A 146 -5.00 34.03 1.67
N ASN A 147 -5.94 33.73 2.58
CA ASN A 147 -5.79 34.02 4.00
C ASN A 147 -4.70 33.12 4.62
N GLU A 148 -3.75 33.71 5.34
CA GLU A 148 -2.65 33.01 6.02
C GLU A 148 -3.17 31.89 6.95
N ILE A 149 -4.32 32.10 7.59
CA ILE A 149 -4.95 31.11 8.48
C ILE A 149 -5.32 29.82 7.72
N ASN A 150 -5.80 29.94 6.48
CA ASN A 150 -6.16 28.77 5.68
C ASN A 150 -4.90 28.01 5.22
N HIS A 151 -3.85 28.75 4.90
CA HIS A 151 -2.55 28.17 4.55
C HIS A 151 -1.95 27.38 5.72
N GLU A 152 -1.99 27.93 6.92
CA GLU A 152 -1.52 27.26 8.14
C GLU A 152 -2.33 26.00 8.45
N LYS A 153 -3.67 26.06 8.34
CA LYS A 153 -4.55 24.88 8.50
C LYS A 153 -4.21 23.76 7.51
N ARG A 154 -3.94 24.11 6.25
CA ARG A 154 -3.52 23.15 5.21
C ARG A 154 -2.26 22.41 5.63
N ASN A 155 -1.25 23.17 6.07
CA ASN A 155 0.05 22.64 6.43
C ASN A 155 -0.05 21.74 7.66
N HIS A 156 -0.84 22.12 8.67
CA HIS A 156 -1.11 21.25 9.81
C HIS A 156 -1.79 19.94 9.39
N HIS A 157 -2.79 20.00 8.51
CA HIS A 157 -3.47 18.80 8.04
C HIS A 157 -2.52 17.89 7.24
N ALA A 158 -1.71 18.46 6.33
CA ALA A 158 -0.70 17.71 5.60
C ALA A 158 0.34 17.05 6.52
N VAL A 159 0.83 17.76 7.55
CA VAL A 159 1.77 17.21 8.54
C VAL A 159 1.12 16.08 9.33
N ILE A 160 -0.14 16.23 9.77
CA ILE A 160 -0.87 15.16 10.47
C ILE A 160 -0.98 13.92 9.57
N VAL A 161 -1.31 14.09 8.29
CA VAL A 161 -1.41 12.98 7.33
C VAL A 161 -0.05 12.28 7.14
N ILE A 162 1.05 13.03 7.01
CA ILE A 162 2.40 12.44 6.91
C ILE A 162 2.71 11.63 8.17
N VAL A 163 2.53 12.22 9.36
CA VAL A 163 2.85 11.56 10.64
C VAL A 163 2.02 10.30 10.85
N THR A 164 0.71 10.39 10.61
CA THR A 164 -0.20 9.23 10.74
C THR A 164 0.12 8.14 9.72
N THR A 165 0.46 8.49 8.48
CA THR A 165 0.89 7.54 7.45
C THR A 165 2.19 6.83 7.85
N VAL A 166 3.17 7.55 8.40
CA VAL A 166 4.43 6.95 8.87
C VAL A 166 4.19 6.00 10.05
N ILE A 167 3.40 6.41 11.04
CA ILE A 167 3.05 5.55 12.19
C ILE A 167 2.32 4.30 11.71
N PHE A 168 1.32 4.46 10.86
CA PHE A 168 0.56 3.35 10.26
C PHE A 168 1.47 2.38 9.50
N SER A 169 2.40 2.92 8.70
CA SER A 169 3.39 2.14 7.96
C SER A 169 4.27 1.30 8.88
N ILE A 170 4.81 1.90 9.95
CA ILE A 170 5.65 1.21 10.94
C ILE A 170 4.86 0.10 11.61
N VAL A 171 3.64 0.39 12.08
CA VAL A 171 2.79 -0.59 12.79
C VAL A 171 2.46 -1.77 11.89
N ILE A 172 2.05 -1.54 10.64
CA ILE A 172 1.67 -2.62 9.72
C ILE A 172 2.86 -3.45 9.29
N LEU A 173 4.00 -2.82 8.96
CA LEU A 173 5.20 -3.55 8.58
C LEU A 173 5.73 -4.36 9.77
N LEU A 174 5.78 -3.78 10.98
CA LEU A 174 6.20 -4.50 12.18
C LEU A 174 5.25 -5.66 12.49
N ALA A 175 3.94 -5.45 12.43
CA ALA A 175 2.96 -6.53 12.60
C ALA A 175 3.19 -7.65 11.57
N ARG A 176 3.44 -7.30 10.30
CA ARG A 176 3.73 -8.28 9.25
C ARG A 176 5.01 -9.07 9.55
N TYR A 177 6.11 -8.42 9.89
CA TYR A 177 7.37 -9.11 10.17
C TYR A 177 7.33 -9.91 11.47
N VAL A 178 6.63 -9.46 12.51
CA VAL A 178 6.52 -10.19 13.78
C VAL A 178 5.65 -11.43 13.63
N TYR A 179 4.50 -11.31 12.95
CA TYR A 179 3.54 -12.42 12.89
C TYR A 179 3.65 -13.31 11.64
N MET A 180 4.24 -12.80 10.57
CA MET A 180 4.27 -13.44 9.24
C MET A 180 5.63 -13.28 8.54
N SER A 181 6.74 -13.22 9.27
CA SER A 181 8.10 -13.10 8.71
C SER A 181 8.37 -14.10 7.59
N GLY A 182 7.95 -15.37 7.77
CA GLY A 182 8.14 -16.42 6.76
C GLY A 182 7.53 -16.11 5.39
N CYS A 183 6.49 -15.27 5.32
CA CYS A 183 5.88 -14.87 4.05
C CYS A 183 6.75 -13.90 3.24
N GLU A 184 7.61 -13.14 3.92
CA GLU A 184 8.53 -12.16 3.30
C GLU A 184 9.94 -12.74 3.11
N GLY A 185 10.26 -13.85 3.76
CA GLY A 185 11.52 -14.57 3.59
C GLY A 185 11.77 -15.49 4.78
N VAL A 186 12.20 -16.73 4.50
CA VAL A 186 12.47 -17.71 5.58
C VAL A 186 13.81 -17.44 6.23
N ALA A 187 14.80 -17.00 5.45
CA ALA A 187 16.12 -16.65 5.92
C ALA A 187 16.39 -15.14 5.80
N GLY A 188 17.46 -14.67 6.43
CA GLY A 188 17.86 -13.26 6.41
C GLY A 188 18.05 -12.70 4.99
N GLY A 189 18.51 -13.50 4.04
CA GLY A 189 18.64 -13.13 2.64
C GLY A 189 17.33 -12.77 1.96
N GLY A 190 16.33 -13.64 2.10
CA GLY A 190 15.00 -13.43 1.55
C GLY A 190 14.36 -12.18 2.14
N ILE A 191 14.51 -11.97 3.44
CA ILE A 191 14.02 -10.76 4.12
C ILE A 191 14.71 -9.51 3.55
N PHE A 192 16.04 -9.53 3.41
CA PHE A 192 16.80 -8.41 2.85
C PHE A 192 16.37 -8.08 1.40
N LEU A 193 16.26 -9.09 0.54
CA LEU A 193 15.80 -8.92 -0.84
C LEU A 193 14.36 -8.40 -0.90
N SER A 194 13.48 -8.87 -0.02
CA SER A 194 12.12 -8.37 0.10
C SER A 194 12.06 -6.91 0.51
N ILE A 195 12.87 -6.48 1.48
CA ILE A 195 12.96 -5.07 1.90
C ILE A 195 13.47 -4.20 0.74
N LEU A 196 14.51 -4.66 0.03
CA LEU A 196 15.06 -3.94 -1.12
C LEU A 196 14.02 -3.79 -2.23
N ALA A 197 13.31 -4.87 -2.57
CA ALA A 197 12.23 -4.83 -3.56
C ALA A 197 11.07 -3.93 -3.11
N ALA A 198 10.73 -3.93 -1.82
CA ALA A 198 9.70 -3.08 -1.24
C ALA A 198 10.08 -1.59 -1.33
N ALA A 199 11.33 -1.25 -1.05
CA ALA A 199 11.83 0.12 -1.27
C ALA A 199 11.69 0.53 -2.74
N GLY A 200 11.99 -0.37 -3.68
CA GLY A 200 11.73 -0.16 -5.11
C GLY A 200 10.26 0.09 -5.42
N ALA A 201 9.35 -0.69 -4.85
CA ALA A 201 7.90 -0.50 -5.01
C ALA A 201 7.43 0.85 -4.43
N ALA A 202 7.98 1.30 -3.30
CA ALA A 202 7.69 2.61 -2.73
C ALA A 202 8.16 3.75 -3.65
N VAL A 203 9.33 3.62 -4.28
CA VAL A 203 9.82 4.58 -5.29
C VAL A 203 8.90 4.60 -6.51
N ILE A 204 8.41 3.44 -6.97
CA ILE A 204 7.41 3.37 -8.04
C ILE A 204 6.11 4.08 -7.62
N GLY A 205 5.67 3.92 -6.37
CA GLY A 205 4.53 4.64 -5.81
C GLY A 205 4.70 6.16 -5.88
N TYR A 206 5.86 6.65 -5.44
CA TYR A 206 6.22 8.06 -5.54
C TYR A 206 6.21 8.57 -6.99
N GLY A 207 6.82 7.81 -7.90
CA GLY A 207 6.87 8.14 -9.33
C GLY A 207 5.48 8.16 -9.98
N MET A 208 4.62 7.21 -9.62
CA MET A 208 3.27 7.12 -10.14
C MET A 208 2.41 8.30 -9.69
N TYR A 209 2.56 8.76 -8.44
CA TYR A 209 1.90 9.99 -8.01
C TYR A 209 2.43 11.23 -8.74
N THR A 210 3.76 11.31 -8.95
CA THR A 210 4.37 12.42 -9.71
C THR A 210 3.82 12.47 -11.14
N LEU A 211 3.62 11.32 -11.77
CA LEU A 211 2.96 11.20 -13.07
C LEU A 211 1.49 11.65 -12.99
N SER A 212 0.73 11.21 -11.97
CA SER A 212 -0.65 11.69 -11.73
C SER A 212 -0.71 13.22 -11.70
N ARG A 213 0.21 13.85 -10.97
CA ARG A 213 0.30 15.31 -10.84
C ARG A 213 0.52 16.00 -12.19
N GLN A 214 1.41 15.45 -13.02
CA GLN A 214 1.67 15.97 -14.37
C GLN A 214 0.46 15.83 -15.29
N CYS A 215 -0.33 14.76 -15.13
CA CYS A 215 -1.56 14.53 -15.89
C CYS A 215 -2.77 15.36 -15.41
N GLY A 216 -2.57 16.37 -14.55
CA GLY A 216 -3.65 17.26 -14.10
C GLY A 216 -4.34 16.82 -12.80
N ALA A 217 -3.83 15.81 -12.09
CA ALA A 217 -4.33 15.43 -10.76
C ALA A 217 -3.99 16.45 -9.65
N ARG A 218 -3.61 17.69 -10.00
CA ARG A 218 -3.16 18.73 -9.06
C ARG A 218 -4.24 19.11 -8.03
N SER A 219 -5.51 18.89 -8.35
CA SER A 219 -6.67 19.07 -7.46
C SER A 219 -7.15 17.75 -6.82
N SER A 220 -6.61 16.61 -7.24
CA SER A 220 -6.99 15.28 -6.76
C SER A 220 -6.08 14.87 -5.61
N ASP A 221 -6.30 15.49 -4.46
CA ASP A 221 -5.63 15.09 -3.24
C ASP A 221 -6.26 13.81 -2.66
N LEU A 222 -5.44 12.79 -2.34
CA LEU A 222 -5.92 11.50 -1.83
C LEU A 222 -6.67 11.67 -0.50
N PHE A 223 -6.24 12.64 0.31
CA PHE A 223 -6.78 12.91 1.64
C PHE A 223 -7.75 14.10 1.67
N GLY A 224 -8.00 14.73 0.51
CA GLY A 224 -8.92 15.87 0.41
C GLY A 224 -8.47 17.14 1.15
N ILE A 225 -7.21 17.25 1.56
CA ILE A 225 -6.62 18.44 2.21
C ILE A 225 -6.80 19.67 1.32
N LEU A 226 -6.57 19.54 0.00
CA LEU A 226 -6.76 20.64 -0.95
C LEU A 226 -8.23 21.00 -1.18
N SER A 227 -9.13 20.01 -1.13
CA SER A 227 -10.57 20.24 -1.39
C SER A 227 -11.29 21.03 -0.30
N GLN A 228 -10.72 21.08 0.90
CA GLN A 228 -11.30 21.81 2.05
C GLN A 228 -10.97 23.30 2.04
N ILE A 229 -10.08 23.76 1.13
CA ILE A 229 -9.64 25.14 1.06
C ILE A 229 -10.05 25.69 -0.30
N LEU A 230 -11.32 26.08 -0.37
CA LEU A 230 -11.84 26.82 -1.51
C LEU A 230 -11.10 28.17 -1.61
N PRO A 231 -10.62 28.58 -2.79
CA PRO A 231 -10.00 29.88 -2.95
C PRO A 231 -11.00 31.00 -2.59
N LEU A 232 -10.52 32.16 -2.14
CA LEU A 232 -11.39 33.30 -1.82
C LEU A 232 -12.18 33.80 -3.04
N SER A 233 -11.77 33.42 -4.26
CA SER A 233 -12.55 33.66 -5.48
C SER A 233 -13.89 32.90 -5.49
N THR A 234 -13.96 31.72 -4.87
CA THR A 234 -15.19 30.92 -4.76
C THR A 234 -16.18 31.44 -3.70
N THR A 235 -15.75 32.28 -2.77
CA THR A 235 -16.65 32.96 -1.81
C THR A 235 -17.18 34.29 -2.34
N LYS A 236 -16.72 34.75 -3.52
CA LYS A 236 -17.30 35.94 -4.16
C LYS A 236 -18.72 35.62 -4.65
N PRO A 237 -19.67 36.56 -4.53
CA PRO A 237 -21.08 36.35 -4.90
C PRO A 237 -21.31 36.15 -6.41
N ARG A 238 -20.26 36.16 -7.23
CA ARG A 238 -20.33 35.89 -8.67
C ARG A 238 -19.41 34.71 -8.98
N PRO A 239 -19.92 33.64 -9.63
CA PRO A 239 -19.09 32.52 -10.03
C PRO A 239 -18.03 33.02 -11.01
N VAL A 240 -16.75 32.79 -10.68
CA VAL A 240 -15.64 33.07 -11.59
C VAL A 240 -15.57 31.88 -12.54
N VAL A 241 -16.15 32.04 -13.73
CA VAL A 241 -16.00 31.05 -14.81
C VAL A 241 -14.60 31.23 -15.38
N CYS A 242 -13.85 30.15 -15.56
CA CYS A 242 -12.63 30.20 -16.35
C CYS A 242 -13.03 30.53 -17.79
N THR A 243 -12.92 31.80 -18.18
CA THR A 243 -12.97 32.17 -19.60
C THR A 243 -11.67 31.69 -20.22
N ALA A 244 -11.74 30.92 -21.30
CA ALA A 244 -10.55 30.59 -22.08
C ALA A 244 -9.81 31.91 -22.36
N GLN A 245 -8.54 32.00 -21.95
CA GLN A 245 -7.73 33.12 -22.38
C GLN A 245 -7.65 33.02 -23.90
N ASP A 246 -8.26 33.98 -24.59
CA ASP A 246 -8.10 34.15 -26.03
C ASP A 246 -6.59 34.21 -26.30
N MET A 247 -6.09 33.18 -26.98
CA MET A 247 -4.72 33.15 -27.53
C MET A 247 -4.65 34.07 -28.74
#